data_AF-A0A3Q9RM90-F1
#
_entry.id   AF-A0A3Q9RM90-F1
#
_cell.length_a   1.000
_cell.length_b   1.000
_cell.length_c   1.000
_cell.angle_alpha   90.00
_cell.angle_beta   90.00
_cell.angle_gamma   90.00
#
_symmetry.space_group_name_H-M   'P 1'
#
loop_
_entity.id
_entity.type
_entity.pdbx_description
1 polymer ?
#
loop_
_entity_poly.entity_id
_entity_poly.type
_entity_poly.pdbx_seq_one_letter_code
_entity_poly.pdbx_strand_id
1 'polypeptide(L)' 'MISSVPVKRLNKAIVIQKDFFKAELLNMGYFKTPDGRQLYELSLRDLEHIYQKEKARLRYDE' A
#
# COMPACT_ATOMS: atom_id res chain seq x y z
N MET A 1 18.04 11.45 -23.61
CA MET A 1 18.63 11.75 -22.30
C MET A 1 17.84 11.00 -21.26
N ILE A 2 18.35 9.88 -20.74
CA ILE A 2 17.68 9.15 -19.66
C ILE A 2 18.13 9.83 -18.37
N SER A 3 17.33 10.76 -17.87
CA SER A 3 17.59 11.51 -16.64
C SER A 3 17.85 10.50 -15.53
N SER A 4 19.09 10.42 -15.06
CA SER A 4 19.49 9.56 -13.95
C SER A 4 18.82 10.05 -12.67
N VAL A 5 17.59 9.63 -12.44
CA VAL A 5 16.89 9.89 -11.18
C VAL A 5 17.71 9.26 -10.06
N PRO A 6 18.11 10.01 -9.01
CA PRO A 6 18.91 9.45 -7.94
C PRO A 6 18.10 8.35 -7.22
N VAL A 7 18.62 7.11 -7.22
CA VAL A 7 17.99 5.93 -6.61
C VAL A 7 17.55 6.18 -5.15
N LYS A 8 18.28 7.02 -4.41
CA LYS A 8 17.91 7.43 -3.04
C LYS A 8 16.55 8.14 -2.96
N ARG A 9 16.20 8.98 -3.94
CA ARG A 9 14.90 9.67 -3.99
C ARG A 9 13.77 8.69 -4.29
N LEU A 10 14.04 7.70 -5.15
CA LEU A 10 13.09 6.65 -5.48
C LEU A 10 12.76 5.77 -4.26
N ASN A 11 13.76 5.38 -3.49
CA ASN A 11 13.54 4.60 -2.27
C ASN A 11 12.70 5.36 -1.23
N LYS A 12 12.94 6.66 -1.06
CA LYS A 12 12.14 7.49 -0.15
C LYS A 12 10.68 7.56 -0.60
N ALA A 13 10.43 7.76 -1.90
CA ALA A 13 9.07 7.78 -2.45
C ALA A 13 8.34 6.44 -2.25
N ILE A 14 9.04 5.31 -2.46
CA ILE A 14 8.48 3.98 -2.24
C ILE A 14 8.09 3.79 -0.77
N VAL A 15 8.95 4.17 0.18
CA VAL A 15 8.65 4.06 1.62
C VAL A 15 7.43 4.90 1.99
N ILE A 16 7.38 6.15 1.56
CA ILE A 16 6.22 7.04 1.80
C ILE A 16 4.93 6.42 1.25
N GLN A 17 4.98 5.88 0.04
CA GLN A 17 3.80 5.26 -0.58
C GLN A 17 3.36 3.99 0.16
N LYS A 18 4.31 3.16 0.63
CA LYS A 18 3.99 1.98 1.44
C LYS A 18 3.31 2.40 2.74
N ASP A 19 3.84 3.41 3.42
CA ASP A 19 3.29 3.85 4.72
C ASP A 19 1.91 4.50 4.56
N PHE A 20 1.67 5.22 3.45
CA PHE A 20 0.33 5.68 3.08
C PHE A 20 -0.66 4.53 2.97
N PHE A 21 -0.38 3.51 2.16
CA PHE A 21 -1.32 2.39 1.99
C PHE A 21 -1.53 1.59 3.27
N LYS A 22 -0.50 1.41 4.10
CA LYS A 22 -0.65 0.76 5.41
C LYS A 22 -1.60 1.55 6.31
N ALA A 23 -1.40 2.87 6.41
CA ALA A 23 -2.23 3.72 7.26
C ALA A 23 -3.71 3.70 6.81
N GLU A 24 -3.95 3.79 5.49
CA GLU A 24 -5.29 3.71 4.93
C GLU A 24 -5.95 2.34 5.19
N LEU A 25 -5.22 1.24 4.98
CA LEU A 25 -5.73 -0.10 5.27
C LEU A 25 -6.07 -0.28 6.74
N LEU A 26 -5.22 0.23 7.65
CA LEU A 26 -5.51 0.22 9.09
C LEU A 26 -6.75 1.05 9.43
N ASN A 27 -6.94 2.22 8.82
CA ASN A 27 -8.13 3.05 8.99
C ASN A 27 -9.41 2.36 8.49
N MET A 28 -9.31 1.53 7.45
CA MET A 28 -10.40 0.69 6.95
C MET A 28 -10.64 -0.57 7.81
N GLY A 29 -9.87 -0.78 8.89
CA GLY A 29 -9.96 -1.96 9.74
C GLY A 29 -9.28 -3.21 9.18
N TYR A 30 -8.46 -3.06 8.14
CA TYR A 30 -7.71 -4.16 7.53
C TYR A 30 -6.31 -4.26 8.16
N PHE A 31 -6.12 -5.23 9.06
CA PHE A 31 -4.86 -5.37 9.83
C PHE A 31 -3.89 -6.42 9.27
N LYS A 32 -4.41 -7.46 8.63
CA LYS A 32 -3.65 -8.60 8.11
C LYS A 32 -4.35 -9.21 6.92
N THR A 33 -3.57 -9.88 6.07
CA THR A 33 -4.13 -10.62 4.95
C THR A 33 -4.88 -11.87 5.41
N PRO A 34 -5.77 -12.43 4.57
CA PRO A 34 -6.41 -13.71 4.83
C PRO A 34 -5.41 -14.85 5.04
N ASP A 35 -4.25 -14.77 4.39
CA ASP A 35 -3.14 -15.73 4.56
C ASP A 35 -2.38 -15.55 5.89
N GLY A 36 -2.76 -14.59 6.72
CA GLY A 36 -2.13 -14.31 8.01
C GLY A 36 -0.89 -13.41 7.95
N ARG A 37 -0.53 -12.87 6.77
CA ARG A 37 0.61 -11.95 6.62
C ARG A 37 0.24 -10.55 7.12
N GLN A 38 1.15 -9.90 7.82
CA GLN A 38 0.99 -8.52 8.28
C GLN A 38 1.26 -7.52 7.15
N LEU A 39 0.68 -6.32 7.24
CA LEU A 39 0.86 -5.26 6.24
C LEU A 39 2.33 -4.85 6.02
N TYR A 40 3.17 -4.96 7.06
CA TYR A 40 4.60 -4.62 6.98
C TYR A 40 5.39 -5.59 6.12
N GLU A 41 4.90 -6.82 5.96
CA GLU A 41 5.52 -7.89 5.19
C GLU A 41 5.18 -7.80 3.69
N LEU A 42 4.24 -6.93 3.32
CA LEU A 42 3.74 -6.81 1.96
C LEU A 42 4.58 -5.87 1.10
N SER A 43 4.63 -6.16 -0.20
CA SER A 43 5.24 -5.25 -1.18
C SER A 43 4.34 -4.03 -1.40
N LEU A 44 4.89 -2.97 -2.00
CA LEU A 44 4.11 -1.79 -2.37
C LEU A 44 2.92 -2.14 -3.28
N ARG A 45 3.14 -3.04 -4.24
CA ARG A 45 2.13 -3.47 -5.20
C ARG A 45 1.01 -4.26 -4.53
N ASP A 46 1.35 -5.10 -3.55
CA ASP A 46 0.36 -5.87 -2.78
C ASP A 46 -0.49 -4.93 -1.92
N LEU A 47 0.14 -3.97 -1.24
CA LEU A 47 -0.55 -2.96 -0.43
C LEU A 47 -1.52 -2.13 -1.28
N GLU A 48 -1.09 -1.68 -2.46
CA GLU A 48 -1.94 -0.95 -3.41
C GLU A 48 -3.12 -1.80 -3.88
N HIS A 49 -2.88 -3.06 -4.27
CA HIS A 49 -3.94 -3.96 -4.73
C HIS A 49 -5.00 -4.21 -3.65
N ILE A 50 -4.57 -4.46 -2.41
CA ILE A 50 -5.47 -4.67 -1.28
C ILE A 50 -6.25 -3.39 -0.98
N TYR A 51 -5.58 -2.23 -0.97
CA TYR A 51 -6.24 -0.94 -0.74
C TYR A 51 -7.35 -0.69 -1.77
N GLN A 52 -7.09 -0.92 -3.05
CA GLN A 52 -8.11 -0.74 -4.08
C GLN A 52 -9.28 -1.70 -3.92
N LYS A 53 -9.01 -2.96 -3.55
CA LYS A 53 -10.05 -3.96 -3.30
C LYS A 53 -10.91 -3.59 -2.10
N GLU A 54 -10.30 -3.17 -1.00
CA GLU A 54 -11.01 -2.78 0.23
C GLU A 54 -11.81 -1.50 0.01
N LYS A 55 -11.23 -0.51 -0.67
CA LYS A 55 -11.93 0.71 -1.06
C LYS A 55 -13.13 0.44 -1.98
N ALA A 56 -12.99 -0.48 -2.92
CA ALA A 56 -14.10 -0.90 -3.77
C ALA A 56 -15.19 -1.56 -2.92
N ARG A 57 -14.83 -2.47 -2.00
CA ARG A 57 -15.78 -3.11 -1.08
C ARG A 57 -16.60 -2.09 -0.29
N LEU A 58 -15.96 -1.09 0.30
CA LEU A 58 -16.63 -0.04 1.07
C LEU A 58 -17.58 0.82 0.22
N ARG A 59 -17.23 1.08 -1.05
CA ARG A 59 -18.08 1.88 -1.95
C ARG A 59 -19.37 1.19 -2.36
N TYR A 60 -19.44 -0.14 -2.29
CA TYR A 60 -20.67 -0.89 -2.59
C TYR A 60 -21.57 -1.08 -1.35
N ASP A 61 -21.09 -0.74 -0.16
CA ASP A 61 -21.85 -0.81 1.10
C ASP A 61 -22.63 0.49 1.41
N GLU A 62 -22.46 1.55 0.59
CA GLU A 62 -23.18 2.85 0.64
C GLU A 62 -24.27 2.93 -0.43
#